data_AF-N1RS76-F1
#
_entry.id   AF-N1RS76-F1
#
_cell.length_a   1.000
_cell.length_b   1.000
_cell.length_c   1.000
_cell.angle_alpha   90.00
_cell.angle_beta   90.00
_cell.angle_gamma   90.00
#
_symmetry.space_group_name_H-M   'P 1'
#
loop_
_entity.id
_entity.type
_entity.pdbx_description
1 polymer ?
#
loop_
_entity_poly.entity_id
_entity_poly.type
_entity_poly.pdbx_seq_one_letter_code
_entity_poly.pdbx_strand_id
1 'polypeptide(L)'
;MSPRTKSSTETRSIFNLHARSSPMDPLSIASGAAGLAISCATIVKTLYTWIDDTVDVDENVSNLFEEVSILSRVLDSVSNASGRVPQAVVAEIDPGNALWGSISATLDDIKNTFNKLNQLMAELEKTSLFSRGFLRKPTKQIKFSLRSKDITIYKDKIKSYNTAMTSAFQMINV
;
A
#
# COMPACT_ATOMS: atom_id res chain seq x y z
N MET A 1 -12.12 58.36 -31.79
CA MET A 1 -11.87 58.38 -30.34
C MET A 1 -12.27 57.02 -29.79
N SER A 2 -11.28 56.19 -29.44
CA SER A 2 -11.47 54.80 -29.01
C SER A 2 -11.50 54.71 -27.48
N PRO A 3 -12.36 53.89 -26.86
CA PRO A 3 -12.35 53.72 -25.41
C PRO A 3 -11.23 52.77 -24.98
N ARG A 4 -10.46 53.24 -24.00
CA ARG A 4 -9.30 52.59 -23.39
C ARG A 4 -9.77 51.52 -22.40
N THR A 5 -9.58 50.25 -22.74
CA THR A 5 -9.76 49.10 -21.85
C THR A 5 -8.74 49.19 -20.70
N LYS A 6 -9.23 49.27 -19.45
CA LYS A 6 -8.39 49.17 -18.26
C LYS A 6 -8.34 47.71 -17.77
N SER A 7 -7.10 47.20 -17.77
CA SER A 7 -6.48 46.37 -16.73
C SER A 7 -6.93 44.92 -16.58
N SER A 8 -6.39 44.07 -17.46
CA SER A 8 -6.28 42.61 -17.36
C SER A 8 -5.12 42.18 -16.44
N THR A 9 -5.11 42.65 -15.19
CA THR A 9 -4.02 42.32 -14.24
C THR A 9 -4.53 41.73 -12.92
N GLU A 10 -5.78 41.98 -12.53
CA GLU A 10 -6.31 41.47 -11.25
C GLU A 10 -6.83 40.03 -11.32
N THR A 11 -7.19 39.53 -12.49
CA THR A 11 -7.80 38.19 -12.62
C THR A 11 -6.76 37.06 -12.64
N ARG A 12 -5.46 37.37 -12.79
CA ARG A 12 -4.39 36.36 -12.81
C ARG A 12 -3.97 35.87 -11.42
N SER A 13 -4.35 36.57 -10.35
CA SER A 13 -3.97 36.17 -8.99
C SER A 13 -4.88 35.08 -8.40
N ILE A 14 -6.10 34.92 -8.94
CA ILE A 14 -7.13 34.03 -8.35
C ILE A 14 -7.11 32.63 -9.00
N PHE A 15 -6.47 32.46 -10.16
CA PHE A 15 -6.46 31.20 -10.90
C PHE A 15 -5.26 30.28 -10.64
N ASN A 16 -4.31 30.67 -9.76
CA ASN A 16 -3.21 29.81 -9.32
C ASN A 16 -3.41 29.17 -7.94
N LEU A 17 -4.63 29.22 -7.40
CA LEU A 17 -5.03 28.42 -6.25
C LEU A 17 -5.57 27.03 -6.66
N HIS A 18 -5.07 26.48 -7.78
CA HIS A 18 -5.37 25.10 -8.16
C HIS A 18 -4.47 24.19 -7.33
N ALA A 19 -5.04 23.65 -6.24
CA ALA A 19 -4.59 22.47 -5.53
C ALA A 19 -3.05 22.34 -5.45
N ARG A 20 -2.42 23.21 -4.67
CA ARG A 20 -1.21 22.79 -3.96
C ARG A 20 -1.72 21.73 -2.97
N SER A 21 -1.83 20.48 -3.41
CA SER A 21 -1.67 19.36 -2.47
C SER A 21 -0.47 19.76 -1.61
N SER A 22 -0.67 19.83 -0.29
CA SER A 22 0.43 20.09 0.62
C SER A 22 1.61 19.24 0.13
N PRO A 23 2.80 19.83 -0.13
CA PRO A 23 3.95 19.03 -0.56
C PRO A 23 4.02 17.84 0.40
N MET A 24 3.89 16.63 -0.15
CA MET A 24 3.79 15.44 0.69
C MET A 24 5.08 15.37 1.48
N ASP A 25 4.96 15.50 2.80
CA ASP A 25 6.13 15.64 3.63
C ASP A 25 6.61 14.26 4.09
N PRO A 26 7.93 14.09 4.32
CA PRO A 26 8.48 12.80 4.71
C PRO A 26 7.90 12.23 6.00
N LEU A 27 7.38 13.06 6.92
CA LEU A 27 6.75 12.57 8.17
C LEU A 27 5.37 11.97 7.90
N SER A 28 4.58 12.61 7.03
CA SER A 28 3.32 12.03 6.55
C SER A 28 3.54 10.68 5.88
N ILE A 29 4.58 10.56 5.05
CA ILE A 29 4.98 9.28 4.44
C ILE A 29 5.44 8.27 5.48
N ALA A 30 6.25 8.70 6.45
CA ALA A 30 6.75 7.83 7.50
C ALA A 30 5.61 7.20 8.31
N SER A 31 4.64 8.02 8.71
CA SER A 31 3.46 7.56 9.44
C SER A 31 2.55 6.65 8.61
N GLY A 32 2.32 6.99 7.33
CA GLY A 32 1.55 6.16 6.41
C GLY A 32 2.17 4.77 6.21
N ALA A 33 3.48 4.73 5.98
CA ALA A 33 4.23 3.49 5.82
C ALA A 33 4.21 2.63 7.10
N ALA A 34 4.41 3.23 8.28
CA ALA A 34 4.32 2.51 9.56
C ALA A 34 2.92 1.90 9.79
N GLY A 35 1.85 2.66 9.51
CA GLY A 35 0.48 2.16 9.62
C GLY A 35 0.20 0.96 8.70
N LEU A 36 0.77 0.97 7.49
CA LEU A 36 0.65 -0.13 6.55
C LEU A 36 1.53 -1.33 6.92
N ALA A 37 2.69 -1.15 7.54
CA ALA A 37 3.50 -2.24 8.09
C ALA A 37 2.74 -2.99 9.21
N ILE A 38 2.06 -2.25 10.10
CA ILE A 38 1.16 -2.85 11.11
C ILE A 38 0.02 -3.65 10.44
N SER A 39 -0.51 -3.14 9.32
CA SER A 39 -1.53 -3.84 8.54
C SER A 39 -0.99 -5.14 7.92
N CYS A 40 0.26 -5.14 7.44
CA CYS A 40 0.93 -6.34 6.96
C CYS A 40 1.00 -7.41 8.05
N ALA A 41 1.39 -7.04 9.27
CA ALA A 41 1.48 -7.99 10.38
C ALA A 41 0.12 -8.67 10.68
N THR A 42 -0.98 -7.92 10.54
CA THR A 42 -2.33 -8.47 10.68
C THR A 42 -2.65 -9.46 9.57
N ILE A 43 -2.36 -9.12 8.31
CA ILE A 43 -2.59 -9.99 7.14
C ILE A 43 -1.74 -11.27 7.25
N VAL A 44 -0.46 -11.13 7.59
CA VAL A 44 0.49 -12.23 7.79
C VAL A 44 -0.02 -13.20 8.85
N LYS A 45 -0.54 -12.70 9.98
CA LYS A 45 -1.11 -13.54 11.03
C LYS A 45 -2.31 -14.35 10.54
N THR A 46 -3.21 -13.73 9.76
CA THR A 46 -4.36 -14.41 9.16
C THR A 46 -3.92 -15.49 8.18
N LEU A 47 -3.02 -15.15 7.26
CA LEU A 47 -2.46 -16.09 6.29
C LEU A 47 -1.73 -17.26 6.99
N TYR A 48 -0.92 -16.99 8.01
CA TYR A 48 -0.26 -18.03 8.80
C TYR A 48 -1.26 -19.00 9.43
N THR A 49 -2.31 -18.48 10.06
CA THR A 49 -3.37 -19.30 10.67
C THR A 49 -4.02 -20.21 9.62
N TRP A 50 -4.17 -19.73 8.39
CA TRP A 50 -4.74 -20.52 7.31
C TRP A 50 -3.79 -21.59 6.79
N ILE A 51 -2.50 -21.26 6.63
CA ILE A 51 -1.43 -22.18 6.23
C ILE A 51 -1.34 -23.32 7.25
N ASP A 52 -1.27 -23.00 8.54
CA ASP A 52 -1.17 -23.97 9.64
C ASP A 52 -2.41 -24.90 9.74
N ASP A 53 -3.60 -24.36 9.47
CA ASP A 53 -4.85 -25.11 9.53
C ASP A 53 -5.09 -26.05 8.31
N THR A 54 -4.25 -26.01 7.27
CA THR A 54 -4.48 -26.72 5.99
C THR A 54 -3.44 -27.83 5.78
N VAL A 55 -3.88 -29.00 5.28
CA VAL A 55 -2.99 -30.17 5.05
C VAL A 55 -2.10 -29.96 3.82
N ASP A 56 -2.60 -29.22 2.84
CA ASP A 56 -1.91 -28.89 1.59
C ASP A 56 -2.23 -27.44 1.22
N VAL A 57 -1.19 -26.61 1.20
CA VAL A 57 -1.31 -25.16 1.07
C VAL A 57 -1.11 -24.80 -0.40
N ASP A 58 -2.09 -24.10 -0.98
CA ASP A 58 -1.96 -23.53 -2.33
C ASP A 58 -0.72 -22.63 -2.36
N GLU A 59 0.20 -22.90 -3.30
CA GLU A 59 1.46 -22.18 -3.45
C GLU A 59 1.26 -20.66 -3.55
N ASN A 60 0.13 -20.20 -4.12
CA ASN A 60 -0.17 -18.77 -4.20
C ASN A 60 -0.46 -18.15 -2.84
N VAL A 61 -0.94 -18.91 -1.86
CA VAL A 61 -1.15 -18.45 -0.48
C VAL A 61 0.18 -18.32 0.24
N SER A 62 1.06 -19.32 0.11
CA SER A 62 2.42 -19.25 0.65
C SER A 62 3.20 -18.08 0.04
N ASN A 63 3.15 -17.94 -1.29
CA ASN A 63 3.81 -16.83 -1.99
C ASN A 63 3.21 -15.47 -1.60
N LEU A 64 1.89 -15.38 -1.41
CA LEU A 64 1.27 -14.15 -0.90
C LEU A 64 1.74 -13.83 0.52
N PHE A 65 1.84 -14.82 1.40
CA PHE A 65 2.37 -14.66 2.76
C PHE A 65 3.80 -14.11 2.75
N GLU A 66 4.66 -14.65 1.88
CA GLU A 66 6.03 -14.17 1.70
C GLU A 66 6.06 -12.73 1.20
N GLU A 67 5.31 -12.41 0.14
CA GLU A 67 5.28 -11.07 -0.46
C GLU A 67 4.75 -10.01 0.52
N VAL A 68 3.73 -10.32 1.33
CA VAL A 68 3.25 -9.42 2.39
C VAL A 68 4.29 -9.23 3.50
N SER A 69 5.01 -10.31 3.86
CA SER A 69 6.08 -10.25 4.87
C SER A 69 7.25 -9.39 4.41
N ILE A 70 7.62 -9.48 3.12
CA ILE A 70 8.61 -8.61 2.50
C ILE A 70 8.11 -7.16 2.53
N LEU A 71 6.85 -6.92 2.14
CA LEU A 71 6.29 -5.56 2.10
C LEU A 71 6.28 -4.90 3.47
N SER A 72 5.99 -5.64 4.54
CA SER A 72 6.11 -5.14 5.91
C SER A 72 7.49 -4.55 6.18
N ARG A 73 8.55 -5.29 5.84
CA ARG A 73 9.95 -4.87 6.09
C ARG A 73 10.35 -3.68 5.22
N VAL A 74 9.90 -3.65 3.97
CA VAL A 74 10.15 -2.54 3.05
C VAL A 74 9.44 -1.28 3.54
N LEU A 75 8.19 -1.39 4.00
CA LEU A 75 7.43 -0.27 4.56
C LEU A 75 8.06 0.25 5.86
N ASP A 76 8.56 -0.61 6.74
CA ASP A 76 9.32 -0.20 7.92
C ASP A 76 10.60 0.55 7.51
N SER A 77 11.28 0.10 6.46
CA SER A 77 12.49 0.74 5.95
C SER A 77 12.19 2.13 5.37
N VAL A 78 11.14 2.24 4.54
CA VAL A 78 10.66 3.53 4.02
C VAL A 78 10.22 4.45 5.14
N SER A 79 9.52 3.93 6.15
CA SER A 79 9.07 4.71 7.30
C SER A 79 10.25 5.32 8.05
N ASN A 80 11.24 4.49 8.38
CA ASN A 80 12.44 4.93 9.09
C ASN A 80 13.29 5.91 8.27
N ALA A 81 13.46 5.68 6.97
CA ALA A 81 14.23 6.57 6.10
C ALA A 81 13.54 7.93 5.96
N SER A 82 12.26 7.93 5.62
CA SER A 82 11.46 9.16 5.43
C SER A 82 11.38 9.96 6.73
N GLY A 83 11.19 9.30 7.87
CA GLY A 83 11.10 9.95 9.18
C GLY A 83 12.41 10.61 9.66
N ARG A 84 13.54 10.31 9.02
CA ARG A 84 14.85 10.89 9.32
C ARG A 84 15.24 12.04 8.39
N VAL A 85 14.49 12.29 7.32
CA VAL A 85 14.80 13.37 6.37
C VAL A 85 14.55 14.74 7.03
N PRO A 86 15.57 15.59 7.20
CA PRO A 86 15.36 16.94 7.74
C PRO A 86 14.52 17.79 6.79
N GLN A 87 13.56 18.55 7.33
CA GLN A 87 12.69 19.42 6.52
C GLN A 87 13.46 20.38 5.60
N ALA A 88 14.65 20.82 6.03
CA ALA A 88 15.50 21.74 5.28
C ALA A 88 16.00 21.18 3.94
N VAL A 89 16.16 19.85 3.82
CA VAL A 89 16.73 19.21 2.62
C VAL A 89 15.68 18.51 1.75
N VAL A 90 14.40 18.51 2.16
CA VAL A 90 13.30 17.86 1.42
C VAL A 90 13.20 18.38 -0.02
N ALA A 91 13.29 19.70 -0.18
CA ALA A 91 13.24 20.35 -1.50
C ALA A 91 14.52 20.15 -2.32
N GLU A 92 15.63 19.75 -1.70
CA GLU A 92 16.88 19.41 -2.39
C GLU A 92 16.83 17.97 -2.93
N ILE A 93 16.28 17.05 -2.14
CA ILE A 93 16.08 15.63 -2.49
C ILE A 93 15.06 15.49 -3.62
N ASP A 94 13.96 16.24 -3.56
CA ASP A 94 12.88 16.14 -4.52
C ASP A 94 12.27 17.51 -4.84
N PRO A 95 12.96 18.36 -5.63
CA PRO A 95 12.51 19.72 -5.97
C PRO A 95 11.14 19.77 -6.65
N GLY A 96 10.71 18.65 -7.26
CA GLY A 96 9.44 18.52 -7.99
C GLY A 96 8.35 17.73 -7.26
N ASN A 97 8.60 17.25 -6.04
CA ASN A 97 7.69 16.35 -5.31
C ASN A 97 7.33 15.07 -6.11
N ALA A 98 8.19 14.64 -7.02
CA ALA A 98 7.97 13.46 -7.86
C ALA A 98 8.20 12.16 -7.07
N LEU A 99 9.27 12.10 -6.27
CA LEU A 99 9.58 10.95 -5.41
C LEU A 99 8.55 10.84 -4.28
N TRP A 100 8.34 11.91 -3.51
CA TRP A 100 7.42 11.89 -2.38
C TRP A 100 5.96 11.70 -2.83
N GLY A 101 5.59 12.30 -3.97
CA GLY A 101 4.30 12.07 -4.61
C GLY A 101 4.11 10.61 -5.04
N SER A 102 5.13 10.00 -5.66
CA SER A 102 5.07 8.59 -6.09
C SER A 102 4.98 7.63 -4.90
N ILE A 103 5.71 7.87 -3.82
CA ILE A 103 5.62 7.08 -2.59
C ILE A 103 4.21 7.19 -2.00
N SER A 104 3.67 8.41 -1.88
CA SER A 104 2.32 8.64 -1.38
C SER A 104 1.27 7.86 -2.17
N ALA A 105 1.31 7.96 -3.51
CA ALA A 105 0.37 7.25 -4.37
C ALA A 105 0.49 5.72 -4.19
N THR A 106 1.72 5.21 -4.05
CA THR A 106 1.96 3.78 -3.81
C THR A 106 1.41 3.34 -2.45
N LEU A 107 1.57 4.15 -1.39
CA LEU A 107 0.99 3.87 -0.07
C LEU A 107 -0.54 3.81 -0.14
N ASP A 108 -1.18 4.72 -0.86
CA ASP A 108 -2.63 4.71 -1.06
C ASP A 108 -3.09 3.46 -1.83
N ASP A 109 -2.36 3.05 -2.85
CA ASP A 109 -2.63 1.82 -3.61
C ASP A 109 -2.46 0.56 -2.76
N ILE A 110 -1.43 0.51 -1.91
CA ILE A 110 -1.24 -0.57 -0.93
C ILE A 110 -2.44 -0.61 0.03
N LYS A 111 -2.83 0.53 0.60
CA LYS A 111 -3.98 0.63 1.52
C LYS A 111 -5.27 0.11 0.87
N ASN A 112 -5.54 0.55 -0.36
CA ASN A 112 -6.70 0.11 -1.13
C ASN A 112 -6.67 -1.39 -1.41
N THR A 113 -5.49 -1.93 -1.73
CA THR A 113 -5.29 -3.36 -1.95
C THR A 113 -5.49 -4.17 -0.67
N PHE A 114 -4.95 -3.72 0.46
CA PHE A 114 -5.12 -4.37 1.76
C PHE A 114 -6.57 -4.37 2.23
N ASN A 115 -7.32 -3.29 2.00
CA ASN A 115 -8.75 -3.26 2.32
C ASN A 115 -9.51 -4.35 1.57
N LYS A 116 -9.26 -4.51 0.27
CA LYS A 116 -9.91 -5.54 -0.56
C LYS A 116 -9.43 -6.95 -0.20
N LEU A 117 -8.15 -7.12 0.11
CA LEU A 117 -7.61 -8.39 0.58
C LEU A 117 -8.23 -8.79 1.92
N ASN A 118 -8.29 -7.88 2.89
CA ASN A 118 -8.94 -8.13 4.18
C ASN A 118 -10.43 -8.50 4.03
N GLN A 119 -11.15 -7.86 3.11
CA GLN A 119 -12.52 -8.23 2.78
C GLN A 119 -12.61 -9.65 2.22
N LEU A 120 -11.77 -9.98 1.24
CA LEU A 120 -11.67 -11.35 0.70
C LEU A 120 -11.38 -12.35 1.81
N MET A 121 -10.46 -12.03 2.71
CA MET A 121 -10.11 -12.94 3.81
C MET A 121 -11.25 -13.14 4.80
N ALA A 122 -11.96 -12.07 5.17
CA ALA A 122 -13.13 -12.16 6.03
C ALA A 122 -14.28 -12.97 5.41
N GLU A 123 -14.50 -12.89 4.09
CA GLU A 123 -15.47 -13.73 3.38
C GLU A 123 -15.14 -15.22 3.46
N LEU A 124 -13.85 -15.55 3.31
CA LEU A 124 -13.34 -16.92 3.42
C LEU A 124 -13.47 -17.46 4.86
N GLU A 125 -13.28 -16.62 5.88
CA GLU A 125 -13.45 -16.99 7.28
C GLU A 125 -14.92 -17.20 7.65
N LYS A 126 -15.84 -16.31 7.25
CA LYS A 126 -17.27 -16.42 7.58
C LYS A 126 -17.89 -17.73 7.08
N THR A 127 -17.49 -18.17 5.89
CA THR A 127 -17.95 -19.46 5.35
C THR A 127 -17.30 -20.67 6.02
N SER A 128 -16.28 -20.49 6.88
CA SER A 128 -15.67 -21.57 7.68
C SER A 128 -16.35 -21.79 9.04
N LEU A 129 -17.01 -20.77 9.59
CA LEU A 129 -17.71 -20.85 10.88
C LEU A 129 -18.99 -21.71 10.83
N PHE A 130 -19.53 -21.95 9.63
CA PHE A 130 -20.69 -22.82 9.39
C PHE A 130 -20.33 -24.32 9.36
N SER A 131 -19.04 -24.71 9.33
CA SER A 131 -18.59 -26.11 9.28
C SER A 131 -17.95 -26.55 10.61
N ARG A 132 -18.54 -26.16 11.74
CA ARG A 132 -18.01 -26.36 13.11
C ARG A 132 -17.88 -27.84 13.54
N GLY A 133 -18.17 -28.81 12.67
CA GLY A 133 -18.00 -30.24 12.92
C GLY A 133 -17.02 -30.90 11.94
N PHE A 134 -15.86 -31.33 12.44
CA PHE A 134 -15.00 -32.42 11.94
C PHE A 134 -14.43 -32.40 10.49
N LEU A 135 -14.83 -31.49 9.60
CA LEU A 135 -14.39 -31.44 8.18
C LEU A 135 -13.51 -30.22 7.83
N ARG A 136 -12.79 -29.67 8.82
CA ARG A 136 -12.10 -28.36 8.74
C ARG A 136 -11.01 -28.26 7.66
N LYS A 137 -10.32 -29.36 7.37
CA LYS A 137 -9.11 -29.40 6.51
C LYS A 137 -9.45 -29.45 5.00
N PRO A 138 -10.35 -30.32 4.51
CA PRO A 138 -10.69 -30.37 3.08
C PRO A 138 -11.42 -29.13 2.55
N THR A 139 -12.20 -28.43 3.40
CA THR A 139 -13.00 -27.28 2.95
C THR A 139 -12.18 -26.01 2.70
N LYS A 140 -11.02 -25.84 3.34
CA LYS A 140 -10.15 -24.68 3.09
C LYS A 140 -9.41 -24.80 1.74
N GLN A 141 -8.89 -26.00 1.44
CA GLN A 141 -8.17 -26.27 0.18
C GLN A 141 -9.05 -26.04 -1.07
N ILE A 142 -10.30 -26.51 -1.05
CA ILE A 142 -11.26 -26.31 -2.15
C ILE A 142 -11.64 -24.83 -2.34
N LYS A 143 -11.62 -24.01 -1.29
CA LYS A 143 -11.97 -22.58 -1.38
C LYS A 143 -10.84 -21.74 -1.94
N PHE A 144 -9.59 -22.09 -1.61
CA PHE A 144 -8.43 -21.43 -2.19
C PHE A 144 -8.34 -21.67 -3.68
N SER A 145 -8.56 -22.90 -4.15
CA SER A 145 -8.60 -23.16 -5.59
C SER A 145 -9.68 -22.34 -6.32
N LEU A 146 -10.83 -22.11 -5.68
CA LEU A 146 -11.92 -21.29 -6.24
C LEU A 146 -11.60 -19.79 -6.31
N ARG A 147 -10.78 -19.26 -5.40
CA ARG A 147 -10.37 -17.83 -5.37
C ARG A 147 -8.89 -17.62 -5.74
N SER A 148 -8.21 -18.66 -6.25
CA SER A 148 -6.78 -18.67 -6.53
C SER A 148 -6.39 -17.54 -7.52
N LYS A 149 -7.31 -17.19 -8.42
CA LYS A 149 -7.16 -16.02 -9.33
C LYS A 149 -7.10 -14.69 -8.57
N ASP A 150 -8.01 -14.45 -7.63
CA ASP A 150 -8.02 -13.20 -6.85
C ASP A 150 -6.76 -13.09 -5.98
N ILE A 151 -6.35 -14.21 -5.38
CA ILE A 151 -5.14 -14.30 -4.57
C ILE A 151 -3.89 -14.03 -5.40
N THR A 152 -3.82 -14.60 -6.61
CA THR A 152 -2.74 -14.32 -7.56
C THR A 152 -2.69 -12.83 -7.92
N ILE A 153 -3.84 -12.21 -8.19
CA ILE A 153 -3.92 -10.76 -8.46
C ILE A 153 -3.36 -9.94 -7.30
N TYR A 154 -3.72 -10.27 -6.06
CA TYR A 154 -3.20 -9.55 -4.89
C TYR A 154 -1.71 -9.79 -4.67
N LYS A 155 -1.25 -11.03 -4.84
CA LYS A 155 0.18 -11.39 -4.79
C LYS A 155 0.99 -10.55 -5.80
N ASP A 156 0.56 -10.51 -7.06
CA ASP A 156 1.29 -9.80 -8.12
C ASP A 156 1.32 -8.29 -7.87
N LYS A 157 0.22 -7.71 -7.36
CA LYS A 157 0.20 -6.31 -6.93
C LYS A 157 1.16 -6.03 -5.79
N ILE A 158 1.16 -6.87 -4.76
CA ILE A 158 2.02 -6.71 -3.59
C ILE A 158 3.50 -6.86 -3.98
N LYS A 159 3.83 -7.79 -4.86
CA LYS A 159 5.16 -7.91 -5.46
C LYS A 159 5.59 -6.66 -6.22
N SER A 160 4.68 -6.05 -6.98
CA SER A 160 4.92 -4.77 -7.64
C SER A 160 5.20 -3.65 -6.63
N TYR A 161 4.41 -3.58 -5.55
CA TYR A 161 4.65 -2.62 -4.46
C TYR A 161 5.99 -2.83 -3.76
N ASN A 162 6.40 -4.08 -3.52
CA ASN A 162 7.73 -4.40 -3.00
C ASN A 162 8.84 -3.80 -3.87
N THR A 163 8.71 -3.95 -5.18
CA THR A 163 9.69 -3.42 -6.15
C THR A 163 9.72 -1.89 -6.14
N ALA A 164 8.53 -1.25 -6.18
CA ALA A 164 8.41 0.20 -6.17
C ALA A 164 8.95 0.83 -4.88
N MET A 165 8.56 0.30 -3.72
CA MET A 165 8.94 0.84 -2.42
C MET A 165 10.40 0.55 -2.06
N THR A 166 10.97 -0.57 -2.53
CA THR A 166 12.42 -0.83 -2.40
C THR A 166 13.22 0.19 -3.21
N SER A 167 12.80 0.47 -4.45
CA SER A 167 13.43 1.51 -5.28
C SER A 167 13.33 2.89 -4.62
N ALA A 168 12.15 3.23 -4.09
CA ALA A 168 11.94 4.49 -3.39
C ALA A 168 12.81 4.62 -2.13
N PHE A 169 12.91 3.56 -1.33
CA PHE A 169 13.80 3.51 -0.17
C PHE A 169 15.26 3.75 -0.54
N GLN A 170 15.74 3.14 -1.63
CA GLN A 170 17.09 3.37 -2.13
C GLN A 170 17.30 4.84 -2.51
N MET A 171 16.30 5.50 -3.12
CA MET A 171 16.36 6.91 -3.49
C MET A 171 16.35 7.87 -2.29
N ILE A 172 15.66 7.54 -1.20
CA ILE A 172 15.66 8.36 0.03
C ILE A 172 17.01 8.30 0.75
N ASN A 173 17.70 7.17 0.68
CA ASN A 173 18.97 6.93 1.39
C ASN A 173 20.22 7.33 0.59
N VAL A 174 20.08 8.00 -0.56
CA VAL A 174 21.22 8.49 -1.36
C VAL A 174 21.79 9.76 -0.75
#